data_AF-A0A518KAG1-F1
#
_entry.id   AF-A0A518KAG1-F1
#
_cell.length_a   1.000
_cell.length_b   1.000
_cell.length_c   1.000
_cell.angle_alpha   90.00
_cell.angle_beta   90.00
_cell.angle_gamma   90.00
#
_symmetry.space_group_name_H-M   'P 1'
#
loop_
_entity.id
_entity.type
_entity.pdbx_description
1 polymer ?
#
loop_
_entity_poly.entity_id
_entity_poly.type
_entity_poly.pdbx_seq_one_letter_code
_entity_poly.pdbx_strand_id
1 'polypeptide(L)'
;MLWKRGISAAHIDGEKIIYQHMTVVADRESRAELKRRSEAGDIEIVSNRFVMREGVDWTHLVHSVFACTFGGICGYLQSGGRVLRNHPSLDHVVIQDHGGNYWRHDSLNADRVWSLDDTEAKIADRHAEAYREKKEAEPIVCPKCAKVRARGVACPACGFAYSGPGLCNC
;
A
#
# COMPACT_ATOMS: atom_id res chain seq x y z
N MET A 1 4.56 17.32 -15.83
CA MET A 1 3.22 16.74 -15.62
C MET A 1 3.08 15.49 -16.49
N LEU A 2 2.48 14.41 -15.96
CA LEU A 2 2.42 13.09 -16.60
C LEU A 2 1.77 13.10 -18.00
N TRP A 3 0.78 13.96 -18.22
CA TRP A 3 0.11 14.13 -19.52
C TRP A 3 1.04 14.56 -20.65
N LYS A 4 2.14 15.28 -20.34
CA LYS A 4 3.16 15.64 -21.36
C LYS A 4 3.90 14.41 -21.90
N ARG A 5 3.78 13.27 -21.23
CA ARG A 5 4.33 11.97 -21.63
C ARG A 5 3.24 11.00 -22.11
N GLY A 6 2.04 11.49 -22.40
CA GLY A 6 0.91 10.68 -22.88
C GLY A 6 0.13 9.93 -21.79
N ILE A 7 0.46 10.11 -20.51
CA ILE A 7 -0.21 9.43 -19.39
C ILE A 7 -1.34 10.32 -18.86
N SER A 8 -2.59 9.85 -18.94
CA SER A 8 -3.74 10.61 -18.44
C SER A 8 -3.76 10.56 -16.91
N ALA A 9 -3.72 11.74 -16.28
CA ALA A 9 -3.62 11.84 -14.83
C ALA A 9 -4.53 12.94 -14.29
N ALA A 10 -5.08 12.67 -13.12
CA ALA A 10 -5.83 13.62 -12.32
C ALA A 10 -5.24 13.79 -10.91
N HIS A 11 -5.49 14.96 -10.32
CA HIS A 11 -5.26 15.22 -8.92
C HIS A 11 -6.58 15.57 -8.24
N ILE A 12 -6.79 15.07 -7.02
CA ILE A 12 -7.93 15.44 -6.18
C ILE A 12 -7.48 15.80 -4.75
N ASP A 13 -7.99 16.91 -4.25
CA ASP A 13 -7.87 17.32 -2.85
C ASP A 13 -9.26 17.66 -2.25
N GLY A 14 -9.28 18.35 -1.10
CA GLY A 14 -10.53 18.72 -0.43
C GLY A 14 -11.36 19.74 -1.20
N GLU A 15 -10.72 20.54 -2.06
CA GLU A 15 -11.29 21.72 -2.67
C GLU A 15 -11.48 21.55 -4.18
N LYS A 16 -10.56 20.84 -4.86
CA LYS A 16 -10.52 20.79 -6.33
C LYS A 16 -10.08 19.46 -6.90
N ILE A 17 -10.46 19.26 -8.16
CA ILE A 17 -9.99 18.20 -9.04
C ILE A 17 -9.32 18.85 -10.24
N ILE A 18 -8.11 18.40 -10.58
CA ILE A 18 -7.30 18.91 -11.68
C ILE A 18 -7.03 17.79 -12.67
N TYR A 19 -7.33 17.96 -13.95
CA TYR A 19 -6.95 17.02 -15.01
C TYR A 19 -6.81 17.71 -16.37
N GLN A 20 -5.83 17.26 -17.15
CA GLN A 20 -5.45 17.77 -18.48
C GLN A 20 -5.17 19.29 -18.52
N HIS A 21 -6.19 20.15 -18.43
CA HIS A 21 -6.08 21.62 -18.36
C HIS A 21 -7.21 22.27 -17.56
N MET A 22 -8.05 21.48 -16.90
CA MET A 22 -9.22 21.97 -16.17
C MET A 22 -9.00 21.83 -14.67
N THR A 23 -9.53 22.81 -13.94
CA THR A 23 -9.69 22.74 -12.49
C THR A 23 -11.18 22.89 -12.21
N VAL A 24 -11.75 21.92 -11.51
CA VAL A 24 -13.15 21.94 -11.06
C VAL A 24 -13.18 21.84 -9.54
N VAL A 25 -14.24 22.34 -8.92
CA VAL A 25 -14.46 22.18 -7.48
C VAL A 25 -14.68 20.69 -7.17
N ALA A 26 -14.15 20.20 -6.06
CA ALA A 26 -14.26 18.80 -5.65
C ALA A 26 -15.57 18.50 -4.89
N ASP A 27 -16.70 18.73 -5.54
CA ASP A 27 -18.03 18.40 -5.06
C ASP A 27 -18.42 16.93 -5.33
N ARG A 28 -19.65 16.55 -5.00
CA ARG A 28 -20.15 15.18 -5.18
C ARG A 28 -20.20 14.75 -6.64
N GLU A 29 -20.60 15.65 -7.54
CA GLU A 29 -20.79 15.35 -8.96
C GLU A 29 -19.45 15.17 -9.66
N SER A 30 -18.54 16.12 -9.48
CA SER A 30 -17.18 16.07 -10.04
C SER A 30 -16.37 14.87 -9.51
N ARG A 31 -16.56 14.47 -8.24
CA ARG A 31 -15.95 13.25 -7.67
C ARG A 31 -16.50 11.98 -8.32
N ALA A 32 -17.81 11.90 -8.54
CA ALA A 32 -18.45 10.78 -9.22
C ALA A 32 -17.99 10.68 -10.67
N GLU A 33 -17.88 11.82 -11.36
CA GLU A 33 -17.37 11.89 -12.72
C GLU A 33 -15.90 11.46 -12.80
N LEU A 34 -15.05 11.92 -11.87
CA LEU A 34 -13.66 11.47 -11.79
C LEU A 34 -13.56 9.94 -11.63
N LYS A 35 -14.40 9.36 -10.77
CA LYS A 35 -14.49 7.90 -10.59
C LYS A 35 -14.87 7.21 -11.91
N ARG A 36 -15.94 7.67 -12.57
CA ARG A 36 -16.43 7.11 -13.83
C ARG A 36 -15.34 7.14 -14.92
N ARG A 37 -14.61 8.25 -15.04
CA ARG A 37 -13.51 8.39 -15.99
C ARG A 37 -12.31 7.51 -15.66
N SER A 38 -12.03 7.29 -14.38
CA SER A 38 -11.01 6.32 -13.96
C SER A 38 -11.43 4.88 -14.28
N GLU A 39 -12.69 4.51 -14.03
CA GLU A 39 -13.24 3.19 -14.37
C GLU A 39 -13.24 2.93 -15.88
N ALA A 40 -13.51 3.95 -16.68
CA ALA A 40 -13.48 3.88 -18.14
C ALA A 40 -12.07 3.84 -18.74
N GLY A 41 -11.02 4.12 -17.95
CA GLY A 41 -9.64 4.24 -18.43
C GLY A 41 -9.29 5.58 -19.09
N ASP A 42 -10.21 6.54 -19.11
CA ASP A 42 -9.93 7.92 -19.56
C ASP A 42 -8.87 8.61 -18.69
N ILE A 43 -8.83 8.23 -17.41
CA ILE A 43 -7.85 8.70 -16.42
C ILE A 43 -7.14 7.49 -15.84
N GLU A 44 -5.90 7.29 -16.26
CA GLU A 44 -5.06 6.17 -15.87
C GLU A 44 -4.54 6.32 -14.43
N ILE A 45 -4.21 7.53 -14.01
CA ILE A 45 -3.64 7.81 -12.69
C ILE A 45 -4.46 8.86 -11.94
N VAL A 46 -4.87 8.54 -10.71
CA VAL A 46 -5.44 9.51 -9.77
C VAL A 46 -4.50 9.68 -8.58
N SER A 47 -3.93 10.88 -8.49
CA SER A 47 -3.18 11.31 -7.30
C SER A 47 -4.12 12.03 -6.34
N ASN A 48 -3.90 11.89 -5.03
CA ASN A 48 -4.70 12.60 -4.04
C ASN A 48 -3.85 13.13 -2.90
N ARG A 49 -4.40 14.12 -2.19
CA ARG A 49 -3.89 14.52 -0.88
C ARG A 49 -4.97 14.36 0.18
N PHE A 50 -4.83 13.33 1.02
CA PHE A 50 -5.65 13.05 2.20
C PHE A 50 -7.14 12.77 1.98
N VAL A 51 -7.67 12.92 0.77
CA VAL A 51 -9.10 12.74 0.47
C VAL A 51 -9.50 11.35 0.03
N MET A 52 -8.54 10.44 -0.22
CA MET A 52 -8.84 9.05 -0.57
C MET A 52 -8.48 8.04 0.52
N ARG A 53 -8.22 8.50 1.75
CA ARG A 53 -7.89 7.64 2.89
C ARG A 53 -9.14 6.95 3.47
N GLU A 54 -10.27 7.64 3.40
CA GLU A 54 -11.54 7.22 4.00
C GLU A 54 -12.67 7.32 2.96
N GLY A 55 -13.72 6.51 3.13
CA GLY A 55 -14.93 6.60 2.30
C GLY A 55 -14.77 6.26 0.81
N VAL A 56 -13.58 5.88 0.35
CA VAL A 56 -13.34 5.51 -1.05
C VAL A 56 -13.65 4.04 -1.29
N ASP A 57 -14.49 3.79 -2.29
CA ASP A 57 -14.78 2.46 -2.81
C ASP A 57 -14.49 2.42 -4.32
N TRP A 58 -13.21 2.31 -4.64
CA TRP A 58 -12.66 2.26 -5.99
C TRP A 58 -11.94 0.93 -6.16
N THR A 59 -12.72 -0.14 -6.26
CA THR A 59 -12.22 -1.51 -6.29
C THR A 59 -11.58 -1.88 -7.62
N HIS A 60 -11.77 -1.07 -8.67
CA HIS A 60 -11.13 -1.24 -9.99
C HIS A 60 -9.64 -0.87 -10.00
N LEU A 61 -9.10 -0.31 -8.92
CA LEU A 61 -7.70 0.11 -8.84
C LEU A 61 -6.75 -1.09 -8.73
N VAL A 62 -5.81 -1.19 -9.67
CA VAL A 62 -4.84 -2.30 -9.73
C VAL A 62 -3.51 -2.01 -9.05
N HIS A 63 -3.19 -0.73 -8.86
CA HIS A 63 -1.89 -0.30 -8.35
C HIS A 63 -2.05 0.91 -7.42
N SER A 64 -1.54 0.81 -6.21
CA SER A 64 -1.39 1.93 -5.27
C SER A 64 0.07 2.32 -5.10
N VAL A 65 0.36 3.62 -5.18
CA VAL A 65 1.69 4.16 -4.91
C VAL A 65 1.64 4.97 -3.62
N PHE A 66 2.29 4.48 -2.57
CA PHE A 66 2.49 5.22 -1.33
C PHE A 66 3.72 6.12 -1.47
N ALA A 67 3.48 7.32 -2.03
CA ALA A 67 4.46 8.39 -2.14
C ALA A 67 4.56 9.23 -0.84
N CYS A 68 4.23 8.65 0.31
CA CYS A 68 4.28 9.32 1.60
C CYS A 68 4.51 8.32 2.73
N THR A 69 4.90 8.84 3.90
CA THR A 69 4.93 8.08 5.15
C THR A 69 3.58 8.15 5.84
N PHE A 70 3.14 7.03 6.41
CA PHE A 70 2.02 6.95 7.34
C PHE A 70 2.58 6.98 8.76
N GLY A 71 2.18 7.98 9.55
CA GLY A 71 2.61 8.09 10.95
C GLY A 71 2.02 6.98 11.80
N GLY A 72 0.71 6.75 11.66
CA GLY A 72 -0.04 5.73 12.40
C GLY A 72 -0.39 4.51 11.56
N ILE A 73 -0.46 3.36 12.24
CA ILE A 73 -0.87 2.08 11.66
C ILE A 73 -2.30 2.13 11.10
N CYS A 74 -3.22 2.86 11.75
CA CYS A 74 -4.60 2.93 11.30
C CYS A 74 -4.68 3.62 9.93
N GLY A 75 -3.97 4.73 9.74
CA GLY A 75 -3.93 5.42 8.45
C GLY A 75 -3.33 4.56 7.33
N TYR A 76 -2.29 3.77 7.64
CA TYR A 76 -1.70 2.81 6.71
C TYR A 76 -2.69 1.72 6.29
N LEU A 77 -3.32 1.06 7.27
CA LEU A 77 -4.29 -0.01 7.04
C LEU A 77 -5.55 0.50 6.34
N GLN A 78 -6.05 1.68 6.72
CA GLN A 78 -7.21 2.28 6.06
C GLN A 78 -6.91 2.60 4.61
N SER A 79 -5.76 3.22 4.32
CA SER A 79 -5.40 3.63 2.96
C SER A 79 -5.11 2.42 2.06
N GLY A 80 -4.29 1.48 2.54
CA GLY A 80 -3.95 0.28 1.77
C GLY A 80 -5.09 -0.73 1.66
N GLY A 81 -5.89 -0.88 2.72
CA GLY A 81 -7.02 -1.79 2.76
C GLY A 81 -8.12 -1.46 1.75
N ARG A 82 -8.25 -0.21 1.29
CA ARG A 82 -9.20 0.13 0.20
C ARG A 82 -8.81 -0.51 -1.12
N VAL A 83 -7.52 -0.61 -1.41
CA VAL A 83 -7.01 -1.19 -2.66
C VAL A 83 -7.01 -2.71 -2.61
N LEU A 84 -6.90 -3.31 -1.43
CA LEU A 84 -6.97 -4.77 -1.25
C LEU A 84 -8.39 -5.35 -1.36
N ARG A 85 -9.40 -4.53 -1.64
CA ARG A 85 -10.76 -5.02 -1.85
C ARG A 85 -10.87 -5.82 -3.14
N ASN A 86 -11.67 -6.89 -3.08
CA ASN A 86 -11.89 -7.73 -4.24
C ASN A 86 -12.65 -6.98 -5.36
N HIS A 87 -12.27 -7.26 -6.60
CA HIS A 87 -12.97 -6.83 -7.80
C HIS A 87 -13.03 -8.00 -8.80
N PRO A 88 -14.15 -8.26 -9.49
CA PRO A 88 -14.30 -9.46 -10.32
C PRO A 88 -13.27 -9.59 -11.45
N SER A 89 -12.72 -8.47 -11.92
CA SER A 89 -11.73 -8.46 -13.01
C SER A 89 -10.28 -8.52 -12.52
N LEU A 90 -10.03 -8.53 -11.21
CA LEU A 90 -8.69 -8.45 -10.63
C LEU A 90 -8.38 -9.70 -9.80
N ASP A 91 -7.26 -10.34 -10.11
CA ASP A 91 -6.70 -11.46 -9.35
C ASP A 91 -5.69 -11.01 -8.30
N HIS A 92 -5.03 -9.86 -8.53
CA HIS A 92 -4.09 -9.25 -7.60
C HIS A 92 -4.07 -7.71 -7.74
N VAL A 93 -3.47 -7.06 -6.75
CA VAL A 93 -3.13 -5.63 -6.79
C VAL A 93 -1.67 -5.44 -6.41
N VAL A 94 -1.09 -4.34 -6.87
CA VAL A 94 0.30 -3.96 -6.56
C VAL A 94 0.28 -2.79 -5.59
N ILE A 95 1.10 -2.88 -4.54
CA ILE A 95 1.37 -1.77 -3.63
C ILE A 95 2.85 -1.42 -3.77
N GLN A 96 3.12 -0.22 -4.25
CA GLN A 96 4.46 0.34 -4.36
C GLN A 96 4.70 1.35 -3.25
N ASP A 97 5.61 1.02 -2.34
CA ASP A 97 5.85 1.78 -1.12
C ASP A 97 7.17 2.54 -1.14
N HIS A 98 7.10 3.85 -1.35
CA HIS A 98 8.26 4.76 -1.27
C HIS A 98 8.48 5.32 0.13
N GLY A 99 7.50 5.21 1.02
CA GLY A 99 7.58 5.72 2.40
C GLY A 99 8.26 4.78 3.37
N GLY A 100 8.53 3.54 2.96
CA GLY A 100 9.03 2.48 3.85
C GLY A 100 8.01 2.13 4.94
N ASN A 101 6.72 2.23 4.62
CA ASN A 101 5.61 1.91 5.51
C ASN A 101 5.55 0.42 5.84
N TYR A 102 5.87 -0.45 4.90
CA TYR A 102 5.99 -1.90 5.14
C TYR A 102 6.96 -2.20 6.29
N TRP A 103 8.07 -1.47 6.38
CA TRP A 103 9.07 -1.69 7.43
C TRP A 103 8.66 -1.08 8.78
N ARG A 104 7.74 -0.11 8.77
CA ARG A 104 7.23 0.56 9.98
C ARG A 104 6.03 -0.14 10.57
N HIS A 105 5.21 -0.72 9.71
CA HIS A 105 3.85 -1.16 10.00
C HIS A 105 3.59 -2.60 9.56
N ASP A 106 4.61 -3.36 9.15
CA ASP A 106 4.52 -4.69 8.51
C ASP A 106 3.72 -4.73 7.20
N SER A 107 3.50 -5.95 6.71
CA SER A 107 2.60 -6.24 5.60
C SER A 107 1.16 -5.80 5.90
N LEU A 108 0.47 -5.26 4.89
CA LEU A 108 -0.98 -5.04 4.95
C LEU A 108 -1.77 -6.34 5.13
N ASN A 109 -1.18 -7.49 4.77
CA ASN A 109 -1.76 -8.82 4.96
C ASN A 109 -1.29 -9.51 6.25
N ALA A 110 -0.56 -8.81 7.13
CA ALA A 110 -0.12 -9.38 8.39
C ALA A 110 -1.33 -9.59 9.32
N ASP A 111 -1.39 -10.76 9.95
CA ASP A 111 -2.33 -11.02 11.04
C ASP A 111 -1.98 -10.11 12.23
N ARG A 112 -3.01 -9.57 12.88
CA ARG A 112 -2.84 -8.66 14.03
C ARG A 112 -3.81 -9.01 15.14
N VAL A 113 -3.29 -8.94 16.36
CA VAL A 113 -4.09 -9.04 17.57
C VAL A 113 -4.44 -7.63 18.03
N TRP A 114 -5.74 -7.38 18.19
CA TRP A 114 -6.27 -6.10 18.62
C TRP A 114 -6.90 -6.23 20.01
N SER A 115 -6.69 -5.22 20.85
CA SER A 115 -7.44 -5.01 22.10
C SER A 115 -8.27 -3.73 22.00
N LEU A 116 -9.40 -3.68 22.71
CA LEU A 116 -10.24 -2.47 22.76
C LEU A 116 -9.52 -1.29 23.41
N ASP A 117 -8.54 -1.55 24.28
CA ASP A 117 -7.74 -0.52 24.94
C ASP A 117 -6.55 -0.04 24.09
N ASP A 118 -6.44 -0.51 22.86
CA ASP A 118 -5.33 -0.15 21.97
C ASP A 118 -5.45 1.29 21.48
N THR A 119 -4.34 2.01 21.60
CA THR A 119 -4.12 3.31 20.98
C THR A 119 -3.00 3.18 19.96
N GLU A 120 -2.93 4.10 18.99
CA GLU A 120 -1.82 4.10 18.03
C GLU A 120 -0.45 4.11 18.72
N ALA A 121 -0.33 4.86 19.83
CA ALA A 121 0.89 4.90 20.64
C ALA A 121 1.21 3.53 21.24
N LYS A 122 0.24 2.86 21.89
CA LYS A 122 0.45 1.52 22.45
C LYS A 122 0.85 0.50 21.39
N ILE A 123 0.25 0.57 20.20
CA ILE A 123 0.59 -0.35 19.11
C ILE A 123 2.01 -0.10 18.62
N ALA A 124 2.40 1.17 18.45
CA ALA A 124 3.76 1.55 18.07
C ALA A 124 4.79 1.11 19.12
N ASP A 125 4.49 1.29 20.41
CA ASP A 125 5.34 0.89 21.52
C ASP A 125 5.55 -0.64 21.54
N ARG A 126 4.47 -1.42 21.41
CA ARG A 126 4.56 -2.90 21.30
C ARG A 126 5.43 -3.34 20.13
N HIS A 127 5.29 -2.71 18.98
CA HIS A 127 6.10 -3.01 17.81
C HIS A 127 7.59 -2.67 18.05
N ALA A 128 7.86 -1.52 18.67
CA ALA A 128 9.22 -1.13 19.04
C ALA A 128 9.84 -2.04 20.11
N GLU A 129 9.06 -2.54 21.07
CA GLU A 129 9.48 -3.55 22.05
C GLU A 129 9.82 -4.88 21.37
N ALA A 130 8.93 -5.41 20.52
CA ALA A 130 9.17 -6.65 19.78
C ALA A 130 10.46 -6.60 18.95
N TYR A 131 10.72 -5.46 18.30
CA TYR A 131 11.95 -5.22 17.54
C TYR A 131 13.19 -5.18 18.45
N ARG A 132 13.14 -4.46 19.58
CA ARG A 132 14.26 -4.36 20.55
C ARG A 132 14.61 -5.72 21.16
N GLU A 133 13.60 -6.53 21.45
CA GLU A 133 13.76 -7.86 22.02
C GLU A 133 14.14 -8.92 20.97
N LYS A 134 14.23 -8.55 19.69
CA LYS A 134 14.49 -9.47 18.56
C LYS A 134 13.56 -10.68 18.57
N LYS A 135 12.32 -10.49 19.02
CA LYS A 135 11.30 -11.55 19.06
C LYS A 135 10.94 -12.04 17.66
N GLU A 136 11.07 -11.16 16.67
CA GLU A 136 10.80 -11.47 15.28
C GLU A 136 12.09 -11.49 14.45
N ALA A 137 12.23 -12.51 13.60
CA ALA A 137 13.35 -12.59 12.69
C ALA A 137 13.24 -11.50 11.62
N GLU A 138 14.36 -10.85 11.31
CA GLU A 138 14.39 -9.87 10.22
C GLU A 138 13.96 -10.52 8.89
N PRO A 139 13.14 -9.83 8.08
CA PRO A 139 12.71 -10.37 6.80
C PRO A 139 13.90 -10.65 5.88
N ILE A 140 13.87 -11.82 5.25
CA ILE A 140 14.92 -12.26 4.32
C ILE A 140 14.61 -11.69 2.94
N VAL A 141 15.50 -10.84 2.43
CA VAL A 141 15.45 -10.34 1.05
C VAL A 141 16.20 -11.32 0.13
N CYS A 142 15.53 -11.89 -0.86
CA CYS A 142 16.19 -12.76 -1.83
C CYS A 142 17.23 -11.97 -2.65
N PRO A 143 18.51 -12.40 -2.71
CA PRO A 143 19.54 -11.67 -3.44
C PRO A 143 19.37 -11.76 -4.96
N LYS A 144 18.57 -12.72 -5.46
CA LYS A 144 18.35 -12.93 -6.90
C LYS A 144 17.15 -12.16 -7.46
N CYS A 145 16.04 -12.12 -6.73
CA CYS A 145 14.79 -11.51 -7.22
C CYS A 145 14.20 -10.45 -6.29
N ALA A 146 14.90 -10.07 -5.22
CA ALA A 146 14.47 -9.10 -4.21
C ALA A 146 13.16 -9.45 -3.47
N LYS A 147 12.55 -10.63 -3.68
CA LYS A 147 11.37 -11.04 -2.92
C LYS A 147 11.69 -11.13 -1.43
N VAL A 148 10.94 -10.37 -0.64
CA VAL A 148 10.97 -10.39 0.81
C VAL A 148 10.15 -11.58 1.32
N ARG A 149 10.67 -12.29 2.33
CA ARG A 149 9.97 -13.38 3.00
C ARG A 149 10.29 -13.40 4.49
N ALA A 150 9.33 -13.78 5.31
CA ALA A 150 9.52 -13.89 6.75
C ALA A 150 10.39 -15.09 7.16
N ARG A 151 10.33 -16.20 6.39
CA ARG A 151 11.04 -17.45 6.70
C ARG A 151 11.34 -18.28 5.46
N GLY A 152 12.11 -19.34 5.64
CA GLY A 152 12.35 -20.38 4.64
C GLY A 152 13.69 -20.24 3.91
N VAL A 153 14.31 -21.40 3.65
CA VAL A 153 15.65 -21.50 3.03
C VAL A 153 15.63 -21.14 1.54
N ALA A 154 14.56 -21.52 0.83
CA ALA A 154 14.38 -21.27 -0.59
C ALA A 154 13.42 -20.11 -0.85
N CYS A 155 13.74 -19.27 -1.83
CA CYS A 155 12.86 -18.20 -2.28
C CYS A 155 11.66 -18.79 -3.02
N PRO A 156 10.42 -18.48 -2.61
CA PRO A 156 9.22 -19.03 -3.25
C PRO A 156 8.95 -18.47 -4.66
N ALA A 157 9.63 -17.39 -5.07
CA ALA A 157 9.45 -16.82 -6.41
C ALA A 157 10.46 -17.31 -7.44
N CYS A 158 11.74 -17.48 -7.06
CA CYS A 158 12.80 -17.80 -8.01
C CYS A 158 13.60 -19.07 -7.69
N GLY A 159 13.27 -19.76 -6.58
CA GLY A 159 13.92 -20.99 -6.17
C GLY A 159 15.32 -20.83 -5.57
N PHE A 160 15.87 -19.61 -5.49
CA PHE A 160 17.19 -19.38 -4.88
C PHE A 160 17.21 -19.85 -3.42
N ALA A 161 18.14 -20.74 -3.08
CA ALA A 161 18.36 -21.23 -1.73
C ALA A 161 19.79 -20.92 -1.30
N TYR A 162 19.98 -20.49 -0.05
CA TYR A 162 21.30 -20.27 0.50
C TYR A 162 21.98 -21.64 0.75
N SER A 163 23.14 -21.88 0.16
CA SER A 163 23.95 -23.07 0.42
C SER A 163 25.03 -22.76 1.45
N GLY A 164 24.90 -23.29 2.66
CA GLY A 164 25.92 -23.18 3.71
C GLY A 164 25.89 -24.38 4.67
N PRO A 165 27.05 -24.87 5.13
CA PRO A 165 27.10 -25.96 6.11
C PRO A 165 26.63 -25.44 7.47
N GLY A 166 25.44 -25.85 7.91
CA GLY A 166 24.88 -25.41 9.20
C GLY A 166 23.35 -25.47 9.34
N LEU A 167 22.60 -25.84 8.31
CA LEU A 167 21.15 -26.05 8.43
C LEU A 167 20.88 -27.47 8.95
N CYS A 168 21.18 -27.69 10.23
CA CYS A 168 20.67 -28.83 10.99
C CYS A 168 19.17 -28.65 11.17
N ASN A 169 18.41 -29.70 10.89
CA ASN A 169 17.03 -29.83 11.34
C ASN A 169 17.06 -29.83 12.88
N CYS A 170 16.58 -28.76 13.49
CA CYS A 170 16.16 -28.71 14.89
C CYS A 170 14.87 -27.89 14.96
#